data_AF-I1N9W6-F1
#
_entry.id   AF-I1N9W6-F1
#
_cell.length_a   1.000
_cell.length_b   1.000
_cell.length_c   1.000
_cell.angle_alpha   90.00
_cell.angle_beta   90.00
_cell.angle_gamma   90.00
#
_symmetry.space_group_name_H-M   'P 1'
#
loop_
_entity.id
_entity.type
_entity.pdbx_description
1 polymer ?
#
loop_
_entity_poly.entity_id
_entity_poly.type
_entity_poly.pdbx_seq_one_letter_code
_entity_poly.pdbx_strand_id
1 'polypeptide(L)'
;MDSQGQTTSLQRLQNVEKRIVKVLELAGGVMDELASPVGPRKDVVQNHCLEFMQLIKVALRDEIKSACEYRPFEKCDYGSRIANEICHKKVEFIMSQLDAMKQTIDEYHAAV
;
A
#
# COMPACT_ATOMS: atom_id res chain seq x y z
N MET A 1 -6.71 5.68 18.86
CA MET A 1 -6.63 4.21 18.99
C MET A 1 -7.18 3.62 17.70
N ASP A 2 -6.47 3.83 16.58
CA ASP A 2 -7.03 3.80 15.21
C ASP A 2 -6.36 2.79 14.27
N SER A 3 -5.45 1.97 14.80
CA SER A 3 -4.68 0.98 14.02
C SER A 3 -5.54 -0.14 13.41
N GLN A 4 -6.79 -0.31 13.86
CA GLN A 4 -7.68 -1.38 13.41
C GLN A 4 -8.34 -1.07 12.05
N GLY A 5 -8.36 0.19 11.61
CA GLY A 5 -8.90 0.58 10.30
C GLY A 5 -7.92 0.40 9.13
N GLN A 6 -6.64 0.73 9.34
CA GLN A 6 -5.60 0.63 8.30
C GLN A 6 -5.25 -0.81 7.90
N THR A 7 -5.37 -1.76 8.83
CA THR A 7 -5.15 -3.18 8.53
C THR A 7 -6.16 -3.72 7.52
N THR A 8 -7.40 -3.21 7.52
CA THR A 8 -8.45 -3.64 6.59
C THR A 8 -8.22 -3.16 5.15
N SER A 9 -7.68 -1.95 4.93
CA SER A 9 -7.47 -1.42 3.58
C SER A 9 -6.28 -2.08 2.89
N LEU A 10 -5.18 -2.31 3.61
CA LEU A 10 -4.03 -3.08 3.10
C LEU A 10 -4.41 -4.53 2.79
N GLN A 11 -5.20 -5.18 3.64
CA GLN A 11 -5.72 -6.52 3.37
C GLN A 11 -6.59 -6.56 2.12
N ARG A 12 -7.44 -5.54 1.92
CA ARG A 12 -8.26 -5.43 0.71
C ARG A 12 -7.42 -5.25 -0.54
N LEU A 13 -6.36 -4.43 -0.49
CA LEU A 13 -5.44 -4.26 -1.61
C LEU A 13 -4.67 -5.56 -1.92
N GLN A 14 -4.25 -6.28 -0.88
CA GLN A 14 -3.60 -7.59 -1.03
C GLN A 14 -4.54 -8.62 -1.66
N ASN A 15 -5.84 -8.58 -1.35
CA ASN A 15 -6.83 -9.44 -1.99
C ASN A 15 -7.00 -9.10 -3.48
N VAL A 16 -7.03 -7.81 -3.83
CA VAL A 16 -7.01 -7.34 -5.23
C VAL A 16 -5.79 -7.89 -5.96
N GLU A 17 -4.61 -7.78 -5.36
CA GLU A 17 -3.36 -8.28 -5.95
C GLU A 17 -3.41 -9.80 -6.19
N LYS A 18 -3.83 -10.60 -5.19
CA LYS A 18 -4.00 -12.05 -5.34
C LYS A 18 -4.99 -12.41 -6.46
N ARG A 19 -6.07 -11.65 -6.61
CA ARG A 19 -7.04 -11.88 -7.69
C ARG A 19 -6.44 -11.55 -9.06
N ILE A 20 -5.64 -10.49 -9.19
CA ILE A 20 -4.94 -10.16 -10.44
C ILE A 20 -3.99 -11.30 -10.83
N VAL A 21 -3.20 -11.80 -9.88
CA VAL A 21 -2.31 -12.94 -10.11
C VAL A 21 -3.10 -14.16 -10.59
N LYS A 22 -4.21 -14.51 -9.93
CA LYS A 22 -5.06 -15.63 -10.32
C LYS A 22 -5.65 -15.49 -11.73
N VAL A 23 -6.06 -14.28 -12.11
CA VAL A 23 -6.56 -13.98 -13.46
C VAL A 23 -5.46 -14.18 -14.52
N LEU A 24 -4.23 -13.77 -14.22
CA LEU A 24 -3.07 -13.98 -15.11
C LEU A 24 -2.72 -15.47 -15.24
N GLU A 25 -2.79 -16.24 -14.14
CA GLU A 25 -2.58 -17.69 -14.17
C GLU A 25 -3.61 -18.39 -15.07
N LEU A 26 -4.88 -18.00 -14.99
CA LEU A 26 -5.94 -18.56 -15.85
C LEU A 26 -5.70 -18.23 -17.33
N ALA A 27 -5.25 -17.02 -17.64
CA ALA A 27 -4.87 -16.63 -19.00
C ALA A 27 -3.67 -17.44 -19.51
N GLY A 28 -2.64 -17.63 -18.67
CA GLY A 28 -1.51 -18.49 -18.97
C GLY A 28 -1.92 -19.94 -19.23
N GLY A 29 -2.80 -20.50 -18.39
CA GLY A 29 -3.34 -21.85 -18.57
C GLY A 29 -4.11 -22.02 -19.88
N VAL A 30 -4.85 -21.00 -20.35
CA VAL A 30 -5.47 -21.03 -21.69
C VAL A 30 -4.41 -21.02 -22.78
N MET A 31 -3.36 -20.20 -22.65
CA MET A 31 -2.26 -20.17 -23.63
C MET A 31 -1.55 -21.52 -23.73
N ASP A 32 -1.28 -22.17 -22.59
CA ASP A 32 -0.66 -23.50 -22.54
C ASP A 32 -1.52 -24.57 -23.20
N GLU A 33 -2.84 -24.56 -22.95
CA GLU A 33 -3.77 -25.48 -23.62
C GLU A 33 -3.80 -25.25 -25.13
N LEU A 34 -3.80 -24.00 -25.58
CA LEU A 34 -3.81 -23.66 -27.01
C LEU A 34 -2.48 -23.99 -27.70
N ALA A 35 -1.36 -23.94 -26.98
CA ALA A 35 -0.04 -24.31 -27.46
C ALA A 35 0.22 -25.83 -27.45
N SER A 36 -0.71 -26.61 -26.86
CA SER A 36 -0.60 -28.06 -26.76
C SER A 36 -0.43 -28.74 -28.13
N PRO A 37 0.60 -29.60 -28.32
CA PRO A 37 0.84 -30.27 -29.60
C PRO A 37 -0.24 -31.31 -29.94
N VAL A 38 -1.02 -31.78 -28.96
CA VAL A 38 -2.15 -32.69 -29.16
C VAL A 38 -3.48 -31.95 -29.33
N GLY A 39 -3.44 -30.61 -29.39
CA GLY A 39 -4.58 -29.74 -29.46
C GLY A 39 -5.18 -29.39 -28.08
N PRO A 40 -5.98 -28.30 -28.01
CA PRO A 40 -6.53 -27.81 -26.76
C PRO A 40 -7.67 -28.69 -26.23
N ARG A 41 -7.66 -28.92 -24.91
CA ARG A 41 -8.78 -29.56 -24.22
C ARG A 41 -9.90 -28.55 -24.03
N LYS A 42 -11.01 -28.75 -24.75
CA LYS A 42 -12.13 -27.78 -24.81
C LYS A 42 -12.75 -27.51 -23.44
N ASP A 43 -12.89 -28.54 -22.61
CA ASP A 43 -13.43 -28.46 -21.25
C ASP A 43 -12.52 -27.61 -20.34
N VAL A 44 -11.21 -27.80 -20.41
CA VAL A 44 -10.23 -27.04 -19.63
C VAL A 44 -10.21 -25.57 -20.07
N VAL A 45 -10.14 -25.31 -21.38
CA VAL A 45 -10.18 -23.94 -21.92
C VAL A 45 -11.49 -23.24 -21.55
N GLN A 46 -12.63 -23.94 -21.66
CA GLN A 46 -13.93 -23.38 -21.30
C GLN A 46 -14.01 -23.03 -19.81
N ASN A 47 -13.53 -23.93 -18.94
CA ASN A 47 -13.53 -23.69 -17.49
C ASN A 47 -12.63 -22.51 -17.11
N HIS A 48 -11.40 -22.45 -17.64
CA HIS A 48 -10.50 -21.31 -17.41
C HIS A 48 -11.11 -19.99 -17.90
N CYS A 49 -11.75 -19.98 -19.08
CA CYS A 49 -12.42 -18.78 -19.61
C CYS A 49 -13.60 -18.32 -18.74
N LEU A 50 -14.40 -19.26 -18.23
CA LEU A 50 -15.54 -18.96 -17.35
C LEU A 50 -15.05 -18.38 -16.01
N GLU A 51 -14.07 -19.01 -15.38
CA GLU A 51 -13.49 -18.55 -14.12
C GLU A 51 -12.82 -17.18 -14.27
N PHE A 52 -12.08 -16.99 -15.38
CA PHE A 52 -11.46 -15.71 -15.73
C PHE A 52 -12.50 -14.59 -15.85
N MET A 53 -13.60 -14.84 -16.57
CA MET A 53 -14.67 -13.85 -16.72
C MET A 53 -15.35 -13.53 -15.39
N GLN A 54 -15.56 -14.52 -14.53
CA GLN A 54 -16.19 -14.33 -13.22
C GLN A 54 -15.31 -13.48 -12.29
N LEU A 55 -13.99 -13.76 -12.27
CA LEU A 55 -13.04 -13.01 -11.45
C LEU A 55 -12.87 -11.55 -11.91
N ILE A 56 -12.83 -11.29 -13.22
CA ILE A 56 -12.70 -9.93 -13.75
C ILE A 56 -14.00 -9.13 -13.59
N LYS A 57 -15.14 -9.67 -14.03
CA LYS A 57 -16.37 -8.88 -14.16
C LYS A 57 -17.02 -8.51 -12.83
N VAL A 58 -16.95 -9.40 -11.85
CA VAL A 58 -17.68 -9.22 -10.58
C VAL A 58 -16.71 -8.87 -9.47
N ALA A 59 -15.71 -9.71 -9.23
CA ALA A 59 -14.90 -9.58 -8.02
C ALA A 59 -13.87 -8.44 -8.10
N LEU A 60 -13.05 -8.39 -9.15
CA LEU A 60 -12.00 -7.37 -9.28
C LEU A 60 -12.59 -5.97 -9.43
N ARG A 61 -13.64 -5.83 -10.25
CA ARG A 61 -14.35 -4.56 -10.46
C ARG A 61 -14.92 -4.01 -9.15
N ASP A 62 -15.61 -4.84 -8.37
CA ASP A 62 -16.25 -4.39 -7.14
C ASP A 62 -15.22 -4.09 -6.04
N GLU A 63 -14.13 -4.85 -5.96
CA GLU A 63 -13.03 -4.56 -5.03
C GLU A 63 -12.28 -3.27 -5.39
N ILE A 64 -11.97 -3.04 -6.67
CA ILE A 64 -11.36 -1.80 -7.14
C ILE A 64 -12.30 -0.62 -6.87
N LYS A 65 -13.57 -0.72 -7.23
CA LYS A 65 -14.56 0.34 -6.99
C LYS A 65 -14.64 0.67 -5.50
N SER A 66 -14.72 -0.36 -4.65
CA SER A 66 -14.82 -0.14 -3.21
C SER A 66 -13.50 0.36 -2.59
N ALA A 67 -12.34 0.06 -3.17
CA ALA A 67 -11.05 0.66 -2.79
C ALA A 67 -10.92 2.13 -3.22
N CYS A 68 -11.50 2.49 -4.37
CA CYS A 68 -11.56 3.88 -4.85
C CYS A 68 -12.60 4.72 -4.10
N GLU A 69 -13.73 4.13 -3.69
CA GLU A 69 -14.75 4.77 -2.84
C GLU A 69 -14.26 4.95 -1.40
N TYR A 70 -13.32 4.11 -0.95
CA TYR A 70 -12.58 4.33 0.29
C TYR A 70 -11.68 5.55 0.11
N ARG A 71 -12.20 6.75 0.37
CA ARG A 71 -11.47 8.03 0.33
C ARG A 71 -10.24 7.96 1.24
N PRO A 72 -9.03 7.76 0.71
CA PRO A 72 -7.83 7.63 1.54
C PRO A 72 -7.54 8.95 2.24
N PHE A 73 -7.85 10.07 1.57
CA PHE A 73 -7.57 11.43 2.02
C PHE A 73 -8.47 11.95 3.14
N GLU A 74 -9.69 11.43 3.30
CA GLU A 74 -10.56 11.87 4.40
C GLU A 74 -10.09 11.37 5.77
N LYS A 75 -9.34 10.27 5.80
CA LYS A 75 -8.75 9.70 7.01
C LYS A 75 -7.22 9.62 6.95
N CYS A 76 -6.60 10.35 6.01
CA CYS A 76 -5.15 10.35 5.85
C CYS A 76 -4.50 11.19 6.96
N ASP A 77 -3.88 10.53 7.93
CA ASP A 77 -3.10 11.19 8.98
C ASP A 77 -1.68 11.55 8.52
N TYR A 78 -1.27 11.19 7.29
CA TYR A 78 0.07 11.44 6.77
C TYR A 78 0.47 12.92 6.88
N GLY A 79 -0.41 13.83 6.46
CA GLY A 79 -0.14 15.27 6.53
C GLY A 79 0.13 15.73 7.97
N SER A 80 -0.74 15.35 8.90
CA SER A 80 -0.60 15.64 10.33
C SER A 80 0.65 15.01 10.93
N ARG A 81 0.98 13.76 10.54
CA ARG A 81 2.14 13.03 11.03
C ARG A 81 3.45 13.67 10.57
N ILE A 82 3.56 13.99 9.28
CA ILE A 82 4.74 14.67 8.72
C ILE A 82 4.88 16.08 9.30
N ALA A 83 3.79 16.83 9.45
CA ALA A 83 3.84 18.14 10.09
C ALA A 83 4.35 18.05 11.54
N ASN A 84 3.91 17.03 12.29
CA ASN A 84 4.37 16.82 13.67
C ASN A 84 5.85 16.42 13.73
N GLU A 85 6.31 15.55 12.82
CA GLU A 85 7.73 15.17 12.71
C GLU A 85 8.61 16.39 12.39
N ILE A 86 8.17 17.26 11.47
CA ILE A 86 8.87 18.51 11.15
C ILE A 86 8.91 19.43 12.36
N CYS A 87 7.79 19.60 13.08
CA CYS A 87 7.77 20.40 14.30
C CYS A 87 8.72 19.85 15.37
N HIS A 88 8.77 18.53 15.56
CA HIS A 88 9.69 17.89 16.50
C HIS A 88 11.15 18.22 16.15
N LYS A 89 11.57 18.03 14.90
CA LYS A 89 12.93 18.35 14.44
C LYS A 89 13.29 19.83 14.61
N LYS A 90 12.32 20.73 14.41
CA LYS A 90 12.53 22.17 14.67
C LYS A 90 12.79 22.44 16.15
N VAL A 91 12.06 21.79 17.05
CA VAL A 91 12.27 21.92 18.50
C VAL A 91 13.63 21.36 18.91
N GLU A 92 14.00 20.18 18.43
CA GLU A 92 15.33 19.59 18.67
C GLU A 92 16.45 20.52 18.22
N PHE A 93 16.30 21.13 17.04
CA PHE A 93 17.27 22.11 16.56
C PHE A 93 17.41 23.32 17.48
N ILE A 94 16.28 23.90 17.92
CA ILE A 94 16.31 25.05 18.86
C ILE A 94 16.98 24.65 20.18
N MET A 95 16.69 23.46 20.71
CA MET A 95 17.33 22.95 21.92
C MET A 95 18.85 22.85 21.74
N SER A 96 19.31 22.26 20.63
CA SER A 96 20.74 22.17 20.32
C SER A 96 21.42 23.54 20.25
N GLN A 97 20.75 24.55 19.70
CA GLN A 97 21.29 25.92 19.65
C GLN A 97 21.36 26.55 21.04
N LEU A 98 20.34 26.35 21.89
CA LEU A 98 20.33 26.86 23.25
C LEU A 98 21.41 26.21 24.11
N ASP A 99 21.64 24.91 23.96
CA ASP A 99 22.70 24.19 24.68
C ASP A 99 24.09 24.70 24.26
N ALA A 100 24.31 24.95 22.96
CA ALA A 100 25.55 25.54 22.47
C ALA A 100 25.79 26.96 23.01
N MET A 101 24.74 27.79 23.08
CA MET A 101 24.82 29.12 23.68
C MET A 101 25.16 29.05 25.18
N LYS A 102 24.50 28.14 25.91
CA LYS A 102 24.79 27.92 27.33
C LYS A 102 26.25 27.50 27.54
N GLN A 103 26.73 26.53 26.76
CA GLN A 103 28.13 26.10 26.84
C GLN A 103 29.09 27.26 26.59
N THR A 104 28.83 28.10 25.59
CA THR A 104 29.65 29.28 25.30
C THR A 104 29.69 30.25 26.49
N ILE A 105 28.56 30.46 27.16
CA ILE A 105 28.47 31.32 28.34
C ILE A 105 29.22 30.72 29.53
N ASP A 106 29.06 29.41 29.76
CA ASP A 106 29.72 28.70 30.85
C ASP A 106 31.25 28.72 30.66
N GLU A 107 31.74 28.51 29.44
CA GLU A 107 33.16 28.61 29.07
C GLU A 107 33.72 30.02 29.28
N TYR A 108 32.95 31.07 28.93
CA TYR A 108 33.35 32.45 29.19
C TYR A 108 33.49 32.73 30.69
N HIS A 109 32.51 32.31 31.50
CA HIS A 109 32.56 32.51 32.96
C HIS A 109 33.67 31.70 33.63
N ALA A 110 34.06 30.55 33.08
CA ALA A 110 35.19 29.77 33.58
C ALA A 110 36.56 30.39 33.24
N ALA A 111 36.63 31.24 32.20
CA ALA A 111 37.85 31.88 31.72
C ALA A 111 38.13 33.26 32.36
N VAL A 112 37.17 33.83 33.10
CA VAL A 112 37.26 35.11 33.82
C VAL A 112 37.45 34.87 35.31
#